data_AF-A0AAX3UFK2-F1
#
_entry.id   AF-A0AAX3UFK2-F1
#
_cell.length_a   1.000
_cell.length_b   1.000
_cell.length_c   1.000
_cell.angle_alpha   90.00
_cell.angle_beta   90.00
_cell.angle_gamma   90.00
#
_symmetry.space_group_name_H-M   'P 1'
#
loop_
_entity.id
_entity.type
_entity.pdbx_description
1 polymer ?
#
loop_
_entity_poly.entity_id
_entity_poly.type
_entity_poly.pdbx_seq_one_letter_code
_entity_poly.pdbx_strand_id
1 'polypeptide(L)'
;MLKRKLLPLTSMVFVLGLSGLLSQAGTVQAAYGNDGVVTIPKQMRGVWYSYDRDAHNGRKLIFTAHSFNGKPVYSQKSSIVSDYFNGKVKKQQAFDQVTKNWMSGKTTKLKGDVFYEIDPWISFENWSLYQVVFQIINGKKHYILIYSSRYDGGNYYRSKKLAKKMKNYKFAKVNYTM
;
A
#
# COMPACT_ATOMS: atom_id res chain seq x y z
N MET A 1 60.12 -40.98 -5.28
CA MET A 1 59.77 -40.02 -6.37
C MET A 1 58.32 -40.31 -6.74
N LEU A 2 57.32 -39.43 -6.71
CA LEU A 2 57.21 -38.03 -7.10
C LEU A 2 56.12 -37.35 -6.24
N LYS A 3 56.34 -36.10 -5.82
CA LYS A 3 55.43 -35.32 -4.96
C LYS A 3 54.15 -34.93 -5.72
N ARG A 4 52.97 -35.23 -5.18
CA ARG A 4 51.69 -34.61 -5.60
C ARG A 4 51.64 -33.19 -5.06
N LYS A 5 51.88 -32.20 -5.94
CA LYS A 5 51.47 -30.81 -5.69
C LYS A 5 50.08 -30.62 -6.30
N LEU A 6 49.08 -30.37 -5.47
CA LEU A 6 47.80 -29.82 -5.91
C LEU A 6 48.07 -28.44 -6.52
N LEU A 7 47.68 -28.24 -7.78
CA LEU A 7 47.58 -26.92 -8.37
C LEU A 7 46.27 -26.27 -7.90
N PRO A 8 46.29 -25.00 -7.47
CA PRO A 8 45.09 -24.30 -7.07
C PRO A 8 44.22 -24.01 -8.29
N LEU A 9 42.92 -24.29 -8.18
CA LEU A 9 41.91 -23.82 -9.12
C LEU A 9 41.97 -22.29 -9.12
N THR A 10 42.57 -21.70 -10.14
CA THR A 10 42.56 -20.25 -10.35
C THR A 10 41.12 -19.81 -10.47
N SER A 11 40.67 -19.04 -9.48
CA SER A 11 39.37 -18.39 -9.45
C SER A 11 39.20 -17.56 -10.72
N MET A 12 38.29 -18.00 -11.58
CA MET A 12 37.82 -17.21 -12.71
C MET A 12 37.00 -16.05 -12.14
N VAL A 13 37.66 -14.93 -11.87
CA VAL A 13 37.00 -13.68 -11.51
C VAL A 13 36.29 -13.19 -12.77
N PHE A 14 34.99 -13.45 -12.85
CA PHE A 14 34.12 -12.76 -13.79
C PHE A 14 34.01 -11.30 -13.31
N VAL A 15 34.90 -10.45 -13.79
CA VAL A 15 34.72 -9.00 -13.73
C VAL A 15 33.61 -8.67 -14.73
N LEU A 16 32.35 -8.84 -14.32
CA LEU A 16 31.26 -8.11 -14.94
C LEU A 16 31.46 -6.66 -14.55
N GLY A 17 32.09 -5.90 -15.45
CA GLY A 17 32.19 -4.47 -15.35
C GLY A 17 30.81 -3.90 -15.08
N LEU A 18 30.63 -3.32 -13.89
CA LEU A 18 29.61 -2.33 -13.64
C LEU A 18 30.01 -1.07 -14.43
N SER A 19 29.89 -1.13 -15.76
CA SER A 19 29.76 0.07 -16.57
C SER A 19 28.40 0.67 -16.23
N GLY A 20 28.44 1.77 -15.48
CA GLY A 20 27.27 2.44 -14.96
C GLY A 20 26.23 2.75 -16.03
N LEU A 21 25.07 2.12 -15.91
CA LEU A 21 23.80 2.67 -16.38
C LEU A 21 23.26 3.62 -15.31
N LEU A 22 23.98 4.73 -15.10
CA LEU A 22 23.42 5.92 -14.47
C LEU A 22 22.66 6.71 -15.55
N SER A 23 21.49 6.23 -15.97
CA SER A 23 20.59 7.01 -16.82
C SER A 23 19.15 6.53 -16.63
N GLN A 24 18.23 7.48 -16.38
CA GLN A 24 16.77 7.34 -16.47
C GLN A 24 15.95 6.75 -15.30
N ALA A 25 16.46 6.63 -14.08
CA ALA A 25 15.57 6.37 -12.93
C ALA A 25 14.55 7.52 -12.71
N GLY A 26 14.95 8.78 -12.96
CA GLY A 26 14.09 9.95 -12.74
C GLY A 26 12.98 10.15 -13.79
N THR A 27 13.14 9.64 -15.02
CA THR A 27 12.18 9.85 -16.12
C THR A 27 11.01 8.87 -16.09
N VAL A 28 11.23 7.66 -15.58
CA VAL A 28 10.19 6.62 -15.45
C VAL A 28 9.17 7.00 -14.36
N GLN A 29 9.62 7.57 -13.23
CA GLN A 29 8.73 8.03 -12.15
C GLN A 29 7.73 9.10 -12.64
N ALA A 30 8.20 10.16 -13.30
CA ALA A 30 7.33 11.27 -13.70
C ALA A 30 6.38 10.92 -14.86
N ALA A 31 6.78 10.03 -15.77
CA ALA A 31 6.02 9.71 -16.98
C ALA A 31 4.66 9.04 -16.69
N TYR A 32 4.55 8.30 -15.59
CA TYR A 32 3.34 7.59 -15.22
C TYR A 32 2.55 8.27 -14.10
N GLY A 33 2.88 9.54 -13.81
CA GLY A 33 2.16 10.36 -12.85
C GLY A 33 2.49 10.07 -11.38
N ASN A 34 3.62 9.41 -11.10
CA ASN A 34 4.10 9.22 -9.73
C ASN A 34 4.84 10.47 -9.25
N ASP A 35 4.26 11.11 -8.23
CA ASP A 35 4.75 12.37 -7.64
C ASP A 35 5.56 12.15 -6.35
N GLY A 36 5.91 10.90 -6.06
CA GLY A 36 6.69 10.53 -4.88
C GLY A 36 6.15 9.30 -4.16
N VAL A 37 7.05 8.65 -3.42
CA VAL A 37 6.69 7.54 -2.51
C VAL A 37 5.96 8.11 -1.30
N VAL A 38 4.82 7.54 -0.94
CA VAL A 38 4.11 7.95 0.27
C VAL A 38 4.65 7.20 1.48
N THR A 39 4.78 7.92 2.60
CA THR A 39 5.12 7.32 3.90
C THR A 39 3.87 7.09 4.72
N ILE A 40 3.47 5.83 4.89
CA ILE A 40 2.33 5.45 5.72
C ILE A 40 2.65 5.73 7.20
N PRO A 41 1.73 6.32 7.99
CA PRO A 41 1.95 6.60 9.41
C PRO A 41 2.31 5.36 10.23
N LYS A 42 3.25 5.49 11.18
CA LYS A 42 3.76 4.36 12.00
C LYS A 42 2.64 3.54 12.66
N GLN A 43 1.60 4.19 13.17
CA GLN A 43 0.46 3.55 13.83
C GLN A 43 -0.35 2.61 12.92
N MET A 44 -0.38 2.87 11.62
CA MET A 44 -1.07 2.03 10.63
C MET A 44 -0.24 0.82 10.20
N ARG A 45 1.10 0.90 10.30
CA ARG A 45 2.00 -0.13 9.79
C ARG A 45 1.82 -1.47 10.49
N GLY A 46 2.04 -2.56 9.77
CA GLY A 46 1.94 -3.94 10.24
C GLY A 46 0.68 -4.64 9.73
N VAL A 47 0.37 -5.77 10.35
CA VAL A 47 -0.72 -6.65 9.93
C VAL A 47 -2.01 -6.32 10.67
N TRP A 48 -3.11 -6.38 9.94
CA TRP A 48 -4.47 -6.13 10.41
C TRP A 48 -5.40 -7.21 9.88
N TYR A 49 -6.37 -7.62 10.69
CA TYR A 49 -7.31 -8.69 10.37
C TYR A 49 -8.74 -8.22 10.57
N SER A 50 -9.63 -8.59 9.64
CA SER A 50 -11.07 -8.40 9.80
C SER A 50 -11.84 -9.67 9.45
N TYR A 51 -12.98 -9.83 10.11
CA TYR A 51 -14.01 -10.82 9.79
C TYR A 51 -15.36 -10.15 9.53
N ASP A 52 -15.38 -8.82 9.50
CA ASP A 52 -16.57 -8.04 9.22
C ASP A 52 -16.98 -8.31 7.76
N ARG A 53 -18.29 -8.42 7.54
CA ARG A 53 -18.84 -8.58 6.18
C ARG A 53 -18.52 -7.37 5.31
N ASP A 54 -18.52 -6.21 5.94
CA ASP A 54 -18.43 -4.89 5.31
C ASP A 54 -16.97 -4.40 5.17
N ALA A 55 -15.99 -5.29 5.40
CA ALA A 55 -14.56 -5.01 5.24
C ALA A 55 -14.07 -5.48 3.86
N HIS A 56 -14.48 -4.77 2.82
CA HIS A 56 -14.33 -5.21 1.42
C HIS A 56 -12.90 -5.29 0.91
N ASN A 57 -11.95 -4.62 1.57
CA ASN A 57 -10.52 -4.71 1.25
C ASN A 57 -9.86 -6.03 1.73
N GLY A 58 -10.67 -7.01 2.13
CA GLY A 58 -10.24 -8.37 2.45
C GLY A 58 -10.03 -8.60 3.94
N ARG A 59 -9.80 -9.87 4.31
CA ARG A 59 -9.69 -10.31 5.71
C ARG A 59 -8.35 -10.01 6.36
N LYS A 60 -7.35 -9.62 5.58
CA LYS A 60 -5.99 -9.32 6.04
C LYS A 60 -5.43 -8.16 5.24
N LEU A 61 -4.96 -7.14 5.95
CA LEU A 61 -4.23 -6.02 5.37
C LEU A 61 -2.82 -5.95 5.94
N ILE A 62 -1.86 -5.54 5.12
CA ILE A 62 -0.47 -5.37 5.50
C ILE A 62 -0.02 -3.99 5.03
N PHE A 63 0.32 -3.12 5.97
CA PHE A 63 0.88 -1.80 5.69
C PHE A 63 2.37 -1.82 6.04
N THR A 64 3.25 -1.42 5.12
CA THR A 64 4.65 -1.14 5.46
C THR A 64 4.86 0.38 5.49
N ALA A 65 6.11 0.85 5.52
CA ALA A 65 6.37 2.29 5.40
C ALA A 65 5.89 2.84 4.04
N HIS A 66 5.97 2.05 2.96
CA HIS A 66 5.79 2.51 1.59
C HIS A 66 4.95 1.56 0.72
N SER A 67 4.29 0.57 1.32
CA SER A 67 3.48 -0.40 0.58
C SER A 67 2.22 -0.81 1.33
N PHE A 68 1.21 -1.22 0.55
CA PHE A 68 -0.04 -1.79 1.00
C PHE A 68 -0.25 -3.14 0.32
N ASN A 69 -0.39 -4.21 1.11
CA ASN A 69 -0.47 -5.60 0.64
C ASN A 69 0.63 -5.98 -0.36
N GLY A 70 1.85 -5.47 -0.13
CA GLY A 70 3.02 -5.71 -0.98
C GLY A 70 3.12 -4.81 -2.22
N LYS A 71 2.11 -3.98 -2.50
CA LYS A 71 2.11 -3.02 -3.61
C LYS A 71 2.63 -1.65 -3.15
N PRO A 72 3.60 -1.02 -3.86
CA PRO A 72 4.11 0.30 -3.49
C PRO A 72 3.00 1.36 -3.56
N VAL A 73 3.05 2.32 -2.64
CA VAL A 73 2.09 3.43 -2.53
C VAL A 73 2.76 4.74 -2.93
N TYR A 74 2.16 5.44 -3.90
CA TYR A 74 2.67 6.69 -4.44
C TYR A 74 1.63 7.81 -4.39
N SER A 75 2.09 9.06 -4.34
CA SER A 75 1.24 10.21 -4.60
C SER A 75 1.02 10.37 -6.10
N GLN A 76 -0.16 10.84 -6.46
CA GLN A 76 -0.55 11.05 -7.85
C GLN A 76 -0.32 12.49 -8.29
N LYS A 77 0.36 12.66 -9.42
CA LYS A 77 0.38 13.93 -10.15
C LYS A 77 -0.95 14.11 -10.89
N SER A 78 -1.79 15.00 -10.37
CA SER A 78 -3.18 15.19 -10.83
C SER A 78 -3.31 15.42 -12.33
N SER A 79 -2.41 16.18 -12.95
CA SER A 79 -2.45 16.46 -14.39
C SER A 79 -2.32 15.20 -15.25
N ILE A 80 -1.37 14.31 -14.91
CA ILE A 80 -1.11 13.10 -15.68
C ILE A 80 -2.23 12.06 -15.49
N VAL A 81 -2.73 11.94 -14.26
CA VAL A 81 -3.86 11.05 -13.97
C VAL A 81 -5.14 11.55 -14.63
N SER A 82 -5.36 12.87 -14.67
CA SER A 82 -6.46 13.48 -15.42
C SER A 82 -6.34 13.21 -16.92
N ASP A 83 -5.14 13.36 -17.50
CA ASP A 83 -4.91 13.01 -18.90
C ASP A 83 -5.19 11.53 -19.17
N TYR A 84 -4.84 10.63 -18.24
CA TYR A 84 -5.16 9.21 -18.37
C TYR A 84 -6.68 8.99 -18.48
N PHE A 85 -7.45 9.54 -17.54
CA PHE A 85 -8.90 9.39 -17.52
C PHE A 85 -9.61 10.05 -18.71
N ASN A 86 -9.00 11.09 -19.29
CA ASN A 86 -9.50 11.76 -20.49
C ASN A 86 -8.98 11.14 -21.81
N GLY A 87 -8.27 10.01 -21.77
CA GLY A 87 -7.74 9.34 -22.96
C GLY A 87 -6.62 10.12 -23.67
N LYS A 88 -5.94 11.03 -22.97
CA LYS A 88 -4.89 11.92 -23.50
C LYS A 88 -3.48 11.38 -23.30
N VAL A 89 -3.30 10.32 -22.51
CA VAL A 89 -1.99 9.70 -22.29
C VAL A 89 -1.52 8.95 -23.54
N LYS A 90 -0.34 9.30 -24.02
CA LYS A 90 0.36 8.55 -25.07
C LYS A 90 0.82 7.19 -24.52
N LYS A 91 0.65 6.11 -25.27
CA LYS A 91 1.06 4.73 -24.91
C LYS A 91 0.38 4.18 -23.64
N GLN A 92 -0.95 4.27 -23.59
CA GLN A 92 -1.76 3.76 -22.48
C GLN A 92 -1.43 2.33 -22.04
N GLN A 93 -1.18 1.40 -22.98
CA GLN A 93 -0.78 0.02 -22.64
C GLN A 93 0.49 -0.05 -21.78
N ALA A 94 1.48 0.80 -22.06
CA ALA A 94 2.71 0.85 -21.28
C ALA A 94 2.45 1.46 -19.89
N PHE A 95 1.57 2.47 -19.82
CA PHE A 95 1.10 3.04 -18.56
C PHE A 95 0.48 1.94 -17.69
N ASP A 96 -0.52 1.24 -18.21
CA ASP A 96 -1.25 0.19 -17.49
C ASP A 96 -0.31 -0.91 -17.00
N GLN A 97 0.61 -1.36 -17.86
CA GLN A 97 1.53 -2.43 -17.53
C GLN A 97 2.50 -2.04 -16.40
N VAL A 98 2.98 -0.80 -16.38
CA VAL A 98 3.88 -0.30 -15.33
C VAL A 98 3.11 -0.09 -14.02
N THR A 99 1.90 0.47 -14.10
CA THR A 99 1.18 0.94 -12.91
C THR A 99 0.21 -0.07 -12.30
N LYS A 100 -0.02 -1.24 -12.93
CA LYS A 100 -0.96 -2.28 -12.45
C LYS A 100 -0.75 -2.74 -11.00
N ASN A 101 0.46 -2.58 -10.49
CA ASN A 101 0.83 -2.96 -9.12
C ASN A 101 1.11 -1.79 -8.21
N TRP A 102 0.77 -0.57 -8.62
CA TRP A 102 0.88 0.62 -7.80
C TRP A 102 -0.43 0.88 -7.08
N MET A 103 -0.32 1.51 -5.91
CA MET A 103 -1.44 2.08 -5.18
C MET A 103 -1.26 3.60 -5.14
N SER A 104 -2.35 4.33 -5.18
CA SER A 104 -2.37 5.74 -4.81
C SER A 104 -2.47 5.87 -3.30
N GLY A 105 -1.86 6.90 -2.74
CA GLY A 105 -1.97 7.22 -1.32
C GLY A 105 -2.08 8.72 -1.10
N LYS A 106 -3.05 9.14 -0.28
CA LYS A 106 -3.21 10.55 0.14
C LYS A 106 -3.91 10.64 1.48
N THR A 107 -3.80 11.81 2.10
CA THR A 107 -4.60 12.15 3.28
C THR A 107 -5.91 12.80 2.83
N THR A 108 -7.03 12.30 3.34
CA THR A 108 -8.38 12.80 3.01
C THR A 108 -9.07 13.25 4.28
N LYS A 109 -9.65 14.45 4.26
CA LYS A 109 -10.47 14.97 5.36
C LYS A 109 -11.94 14.73 5.05
N LEU A 110 -12.67 14.12 5.97
CA LEU A 110 -14.08 13.82 5.80
C LEU A 110 -14.81 13.96 7.14
N LYS A 111 -15.92 14.72 7.18
CA LYS A 111 -16.76 14.91 8.38
C LYS A 111 -15.98 15.30 9.65
N GLY A 112 -14.90 16.07 9.50
CA GLY A 112 -14.03 16.51 10.60
C GLY A 112 -12.92 15.51 10.98
N ASP A 113 -12.97 14.29 10.45
CA ASP A 113 -11.94 13.27 10.65
C ASP A 113 -10.87 13.30 9.54
N VAL A 114 -9.68 12.82 9.89
CA VAL A 114 -8.56 12.62 8.95
C VAL A 114 -8.40 11.13 8.69
N PHE A 115 -8.53 10.77 7.41
CA PHE A 115 -8.32 9.42 6.89
C PHE A 115 -7.09 9.38 6.00
N TYR A 116 -6.50 8.19 5.92
CA TYR A 116 -5.51 7.85 4.93
C TYR A 116 -6.18 7.02 3.85
N GLU A 117 -6.29 7.57 2.65
CA GLU A 117 -6.92 6.95 1.49
C GLU A 117 -5.87 6.16 0.72
N ILE A 118 -6.11 4.87 0.48
CA ILE A 118 -5.25 4.02 -0.35
C ILE A 118 -6.10 3.26 -1.35
N ASP A 119 -5.94 3.58 -2.62
CA ASP A 119 -6.73 2.97 -3.70
C ASP A 119 -5.81 2.40 -4.80
N PRO A 120 -6.32 1.52 -5.67
CA PRO A 120 -5.61 1.15 -6.89
C PRO A 120 -5.20 2.39 -7.69
N TRP A 121 -4.01 2.36 -8.29
CA TRP A 121 -3.41 3.51 -8.97
C TRP A 121 -4.37 4.25 -9.89
N ILE A 122 -4.95 3.54 -10.87
CA ILE A 122 -6.06 4.05 -11.66
C ILE A 122 -7.32 3.37 -11.15
N SER A 123 -8.20 4.14 -10.54
CA SER A 123 -9.54 3.68 -10.22
C SER A 123 -10.54 4.83 -10.18
N PHE A 124 -11.80 4.50 -10.45
CA PHE A 124 -12.93 5.38 -10.19
C PHE A 124 -13.53 4.99 -8.84
N GLU A 125 -13.77 6.00 -8.00
CA GLU A 125 -14.66 5.91 -6.84
C GLU A 125 -14.42 4.75 -5.84
N ASN A 126 -13.17 4.38 -5.53
CA ASN A 126 -12.94 3.39 -4.46
C ASN A 126 -13.07 3.95 -3.04
N TRP A 127 -12.52 5.14 -2.76
CA TRP A 127 -12.61 5.82 -1.45
C TRP A 127 -12.28 4.87 -0.29
N SER A 128 -11.18 4.11 -0.39
CA SER A 128 -10.76 3.22 0.71
C SER A 128 -10.11 4.03 1.82
N LEU A 129 -10.92 4.49 2.77
CA LEU A 129 -10.51 5.38 3.84
C LEU A 129 -10.12 4.57 5.08
N TYR A 130 -8.90 4.82 5.58
CA TYR A 130 -8.39 4.15 6.76
C TYR A 130 -8.05 5.13 7.87
N GLN A 131 -8.40 4.77 9.10
CA GLN A 131 -8.04 5.55 10.29
C GLN A 131 -7.70 4.61 11.45
N VAL A 132 -6.64 4.92 12.20
CA VAL A 132 -6.33 4.19 13.43
C VAL A 132 -6.93 4.94 14.60
N VAL A 133 -7.80 4.28 15.35
CA VAL A 133 -8.40 4.82 16.57
C VAL A 133 -8.14 3.89 17.75
N PHE A 134 -8.22 4.44 18.95
CA PHE A 134 -8.15 3.67 20.18
C PHE A 134 -9.57 3.28 20.62
N GLN A 135 -9.75 2.05 21.10
CA GLN A 135 -10.96 1.60 21.77
C GLN A 135 -10.64 0.78 23.02
N ILE A 136 -11.54 0.80 24.00
CA ILE A 136 -11.49 -0.10 25.15
C ILE A 136 -12.31 -1.35 24.83
N ILE A 137 -11.67 -2.52 24.84
CA ILE A 137 -12.33 -3.81 24.57
C ILE A 137 -11.98 -4.76 25.71
N ASN A 138 -12.98 -5.28 26.42
CA ASN A 138 -12.80 -6.09 27.63
C ASN A 138 -11.86 -5.42 28.67
N GLY A 139 -12.05 -4.11 28.91
CA GLY A 139 -11.25 -3.34 29.88
C GLY A 139 -9.81 -3.03 29.45
N LYS A 140 -9.39 -3.41 28.24
CA LYS A 140 -8.03 -3.17 27.73
C LYS A 140 -8.03 -2.20 26.56
N LYS A 141 -6.97 -1.40 26.46
CA LYS A 141 -6.73 -0.48 25.36
C LYS A 141 -6.30 -1.25 24.10
N HIS A 142 -7.00 -1.05 23.00
CA HIS A 142 -6.67 -1.61 21.69
C HIS A 142 -6.64 -0.53 20.63
N TYR A 143 -5.62 -0.55 19.77
CA TYR A 143 -5.66 0.17 18.50
C TYR A 143 -6.44 -0.68 17.49
N ILE A 144 -7.43 -0.06 16.88
CA ILE A 144 -8.21 -0.63 15.78
C ILE A 144 -7.99 0.20 14.53
N LEU A 145 -8.04 -0.44 13.38
CA LEU A 145 -8.01 0.22 12.09
C LEU A 145 -9.43 0.23 11.56
N ILE A 146 -10.02 1.42 11.51
CA ILE A 146 -11.29 1.66 10.84
C ILE A 146 -11.06 1.65 9.34
N TYR A 147 -11.92 0.94 8.64
CA TYR A 147 -12.11 1.05 7.20
C TYR A 147 -13.48 1.69 6.98
N SER A 148 -13.52 2.69 6.11
CA SER A 148 -14.74 3.32 5.63
C SER A 148 -14.65 3.50 4.13
N SER A 149 -15.79 3.40 3.47
CA SER A 149 -15.99 3.68 2.06
C SER A 149 -17.29 4.46 1.88
N ARG A 150 -17.63 4.77 0.63
CA ARG A 150 -18.91 5.38 0.27
C ARG A 150 -20.12 4.57 0.74
N TYR A 151 -20.03 3.24 0.74
CA TYR A 151 -21.17 2.35 0.92
C TYR A 151 -21.16 1.59 2.24
N ASP A 152 -19.98 1.37 2.80
CA ASP A 152 -19.77 0.43 3.89
C ASP A 152 -18.52 0.78 4.71
N GLY A 153 -18.33 0.04 5.79
CA GLY A 153 -17.14 0.17 6.61
C GLY A 153 -17.04 -0.94 7.63
N GLY A 154 -15.83 -1.17 8.13
CA GLY A 154 -15.56 -2.27 9.05
C GLY A 154 -14.36 -2.00 9.93
N ASN A 155 -14.13 -2.92 10.86
CA ASN A 155 -13.02 -2.83 11.79
C ASN A 155 -11.99 -3.89 11.49
N TYR A 156 -10.74 -3.49 11.58
CA TYR A 156 -9.60 -4.38 11.57
C TYR A 156 -8.86 -4.33 12.90
N TYR A 157 -8.32 -5.48 13.29
CA TYR A 157 -7.64 -5.69 14.56
C TYR A 157 -6.27 -6.32 14.36
N ARG A 158 -5.33 -6.05 15.26
CA ARG A 158 -3.98 -6.65 15.23
C ARG A 158 -3.97 -8.16 15.46
N SER A 159 -4.97 -8.69 16.16
CA SER A 159 -5.08 -10.12 16.46
C SER A 159 -6.22 -10.76 15.68
N LYS A 160 -5.91 -11.86 14.98
CA LYS A 160 -6.91 -12.70 14.30
C LYS A 160 -7.98 -13.22 15.27
N LYS A 161 -7.59 -13.56 16.51
CA LYS A 161 -8.54 -14.03 17.55
C LYS A 161 -9.50 -12.92 17.94
N LEU A 162 -8.99 -11.71 18.15
CA LEU A 162 -9.83 -10.55 18.48
C LEU A 162 -10.76 -10.19 17.32
N ALA A 163 -10.25 -10.18 16.09
CA ALA A 163 -11.05 -9.91 14.90
C ALA A 163 -12.23 -10.88 14.74
N LYS A 164 -12.03 -12.18 15.03
CA LYS A 164 -13.14 -13.16 15.04
C LYS A 164 -14.18 -12.85 16.13
N LYS A 165 -13.72 -12.51 17.34
CA LYS A 165 -14.60 -12.19 18.47
C LYS A 165 -15.45 -10.94 18.20
N MET A 166 -14.86 -9.94 17.55
CA MET A 166 -15.47 -8.64 17.29
C MET A 166 -16.15 -8.55 15.91
N LYS A 167 -16.40 -9.70 15.26
CA LYS A 167 -16.99 -9.76 13.93
C LYS A 167 -18.29 -8.95 13.87
N ASN A 168 -18.39 -8.05 12.90
CA ASN A 168 -19.52 -7.16 12.62
C ASN A 168 -19.88 -6.20 13.77
N TYR A 169 -19.06 -6.10 14.82
CA TYR A 169 -19.28 -5.14 15.88
C TYR A 169 -19.04 -3.71 15.36
N LYS A 170 -19.91 -2.75 15.70
CA LYS A 170 -19.75 -1.34 15.32
C LYS A 170 -19.59 -0.48 16.57
N PHE A 171 -18.59 0.40 16.57
CA PHE A 171 -18.39 1.38 17.64
C PHE A 171 -19.30 2.58 17.42
N ALA A 172 -20.09 2.96 18.44
CA ALA A 172 -21.11 4.01 18.33
C ALA A 172 -20.57 5.40 17.93
N LYS A 173 -19.29 5.68 18.18
CA LYS A 173 -18.63 6.97 17.88
C LYS A 173 -17.75 6.91 16.62
N VAL A 174 -17.97 5.94 15.74
CA VAL A 174 -17.22 5.78 14.49
C VAL A 174 -18.18 5.93 13.31
N ASN A 175 -17.84 6.84 12.40
CA ASN A 175 -18.51 6.98 11.12
C ASN A 175 -17.97 5.93 10.16
N TYR A 176 -18.75 4.87 9.94
CA TYR A 176 -18.35 3.78 9.03
C TYR A 176 -18.66 4.07 7.57
N THR A 177 -19.49 5.07 7.28
CA THR A 177 -19.84 5.45 5.92
C THR A 177 -19.68 6.96 5.71
N MET A 178 -19.42 7.30 4.45
CA MET A 178 -19.36 8.67 3.98
C MET A 178 -20.68 9.43 4.07
#